data_AF-A0A804INW2-F1
#
_entry.id   AF-A0A804INW2-F1
#
_cell.length_a   1.000
_cell.length_b   1.000
_cell.length_c   1.000
_cell.angle_alpha   90.00
_cell.angle_beta   90.00
_cell.angle_gamma   90.00
#
_symmetry.space_group_name_H-M   'P 1'
#
loop_
_entity.id
_entity.type
_entity.pdbx_description
1 polymer ?
#
loop_
_entity_poly.entity_id
_entity_poly.type
_entity_poly.pdbx_seq_one_letter_code
_entity_poly.pdbx_strand_id
1 'polypeptide(L)'
;MLALGYAPSILPGGSALSNHPRSISGFVVCGTRGPRPRFPRVWKTRKRIGTISKSQKLVECIKELSNVKEEVYGALDSFIAWELEFPLIVVKKALKRLETEKEWKRIIQVIKWMFSKGQGKTMGSYYTLLNALAEDGRLEEVEELWMKIFSENLESLPRVFFVKMISIYYNKGMHEKMFEVFADMEELGVRPDVSIVRMLGDVFQKLGMLDKYDKLKNKYPPPTWEYRYIKGKRVRIRVNQLQGSNVEARTSSENME
;
A
#
# COMPACT_ATOMS: atom_id res chain seq x y z
N MET A 1 41.05 -60.72 -22.40
CA MET A 1 42.38 -61.03 -22.98
C MET A 1 43.03 -59.67 -23.26
N LEU A 2 43.95 -59.16 -22.43
CA LEU A 2 45.36 -59.60 -22.28
C LEU A 2 45.99 -59.78 -23.67
N ALA A 3 46.88 -58.92 -24.13
CA ALA A 3 48.29 -58.73 -23.75
C ALA A 3 49.06 -58.77 -25.10
N LEU A 4 50.09 -57.98 -25.36
CA LEU A 4 51.52 -58.25 -25.11
C LEU A 4 52.25 -56.98 -25.62
N GLY A 5 53.23 -56.36 -24.93
CA GLY A 5 54.54 -56.90 -24.53
C GLY A 5 55.46 -56.94 -25.78
N TYR A 6 56.67 -56.38 -25.88
CA TYR A 6 57.86 -56.32 -25.01
C TYR A 6 58.83 -55.27 -25.63
N ALA A 7 59.56 -54.40 -24.89
CA ALA A 7 60.83 -54.56 -24.14
C ALA A 7 62.03 -55.10 -24.95
N PRO A 8 63.24 -54.50 -24.78
CA PRO A 8 64.27 -55.08 -23.90
C PRO A 8 65.03 -53.99 -23.08
N SER A 9 65.20 -54.07 -21.74
CA SER A 9 66.05 -54.92 -20.88
C SER A 9 67.55 -54.61 -20.95
N ILE A 10 68.17 -54.31 -19.79
CA ILE A 10 69.44 -54.86 -19.27
C ILE A 10 69.55 -54.52 -17.76
N LEU A 11 69.53 -55.57 -16.93
CA LEU A 11 70.04 -55.69 -15.55
C LEU A 11 71.54 -56.09 -15.65
N PRO A 12 72.43 -56.02 -14.61
CA PRO A 12 72.14 -56.48 -13.24
C PRO A 12 72.97 -55.87 -12.08
N GLY A 13 72.59 -56.25 -10.85
CA GLY A 13 73.58 -56.63 -9.84
C GLY A 13 73.52 -55.89 -8.51
N GLY A 14 73.42 -56.66 -7.42
CA GLY A 14 73.99 -56.28 -6.13
C GLY A 14 73.01 -56.07 -4.99
N SER A 15 72.61 -57.17 -4.35
CA SER A 15 72.08 -57.19 -2.98
C SER A 15 73.13 -56.70 -1.98
N ALA A 16 72.78 -55.71 -1.15
CA ALA A 16 73.44 -55.49 0.14
C ALA A 16 72.44 -54.86 1.14
N LEU A 17 72.08 -55.66 2.13
CA LEU A 17 71.55 -55.20 3.40
C LEU A 17 72.60 -54.27 4.05
N SER A 18 72.21 -53.07 4.48
CA SER A 18 72.20 -52.72 5.91
C SER A 18 72.01 -51.23 6.15
N ASN A 19 71.40 -50.98 7.31
CA ASN A 19 71.59 -49.82 8.19
C ASN A 19 70.88 -48.51 7.81
N HIS A 20 69.68 -48.37 8.37
CA HIS A 20 69.11 -47.06 8.72
C HIS A 20 70.10 -46.25 9.56
N PRO A 21 70.55 -45.07 9.10
CA PRO A 21 71.18 -44.10 9.96
C PRO A 21 70.11 -43.39 10.77
N ARG A 22 70.39 -43.34 12.08
CA ARG A 22 69.64 -42.67 13.12
C ARG A 22 69.40 -41.20 12.76
N SER A 23 68.17 -40.77 13.06
CA SER A 23 67.76 -39.41 13.45
C SER A 23 68.88 -38.35 13.36
N ILE A 24 68.88 -37.57 12.28
CA ILE A 24 69.47 -36.23 12.33
C ILE A 24 68.36 -35.35 12.91
N SER A 25 68.53 -34.95 14.16
CA SER A 25 67.70 -33.96 14.82
C SER A 25 67.87 -32.61 14.12
N GLY A 26 67.10 -32.39 13.06
CA GLY A 26 66.85 -31.05 12.54
C GLY A 26 65.98 -30.31 13.54
N PHE A 27 66.59 -29.54 14.43
CA PHE A 27 65.85 -28.55 15.22
C PHE A 27 65.30 -27.50 14.26
N VAL A 28 64.04 -27.67 13.86
CA VAL A 28 63.26 -26.56 13.32
C VAL A 28 62.93 -25.67 14.50
N VAL A 29 63.66 -24.57 14.64
CA VAL A 29 63.26 -23.48 15.53
C VAL A 29 61.99 -22.89 14.93
N CYS A 30 60.84 -23.34 15.43
CA CYS A 30 59.61 -22.57 15.30
C CYS A 30 59.84 -21.24 16.01
N GLY A 31 60.29 -20.23 15.27
CA GLY A 31 60.21 -18.85 15.73
C GLY A 31 58.78 -18.64 16.19
N THR A 32 58.63 -18.24 17.45
CA THR A 32 57.35 -18.04 18.13
C THR A 32 56.54 -16.99 17.37
N ARG A 33 55.87 -17.40 16.29
CA ARG A 33 54.68 -16.71 15.82
C ARG A 33 53.69 -16.89 16.96
N GLY A 34 53.68 -15.90 17.85
CA GLY A 34 52.76 -15.83 18.98
C GLY A 34 51.33 -16.11 18.51
N PRO A 35 50.43 -16.47 19.44
CA PRO A 35 49.08 -16.89 19.11
C PRO A 35 48.47 -15.92 18.09
N ARG A 36 48.02 -16.46 16.94
CA ARG A 36 47.43 -15.67 15.83
C ARG A 36 46.49 -14.63 16.45
N PRO A 37 46.73 -13.32 16.25
CA PRO A 37 45.91 -12.29 16.88
C PRO A 37 44.45 -12.55 16.60
N ARG A 38 43.70 -12.98 17.62
CA ARG A 38 42.25 -13.11 17.54
C ARG A 38 41.72 -11.71 17.74
N PHE A 39 41.62 -10.93 16.68
CA PHE A 39 40.82 -9.71 16.73
C PHE A 39 39.42 -10.10 17.24
N PRO A 40 38.85 -9.38 18.21
CA PRO A 40 37.48 -9.63 18.61
C PRO A 40 36.63 -9.60 17.34
N ARG A 41 35.77 -10.61 17.16
CA ARG A 41 34.89 -10.68 15.99
C ARG A 41 33.90 -9.53 16.11
N VAL A 42 34.28 -8.35 15.61
CA VAL A 42 33.43 -7.16 15.62
C VAL A 42 32.41 -7.42 14.52
N TRP A 43 31.29 -8.03 14.89
CA TRP A 43 30.12 -8.04 14.04
C TRP A 43 29.73 -6.58 13.85
N LYS A 44 30.12 -5.99 12.72
CA LYS A 44 29.63 -4.67 12.34
C LYS A 44 28.17 -4.85 11.96
N THR A 45 27.29 -4.73 12.95
CA THR A 45 25.85 -4.66 12.70
C THR A 45 25.60 -3.35 11.97
N ARG A 46 25.54 -3.38 10.63
CA ARG A 46 24.96 -2.25 9.88
C ARG A 46 23.51 -2.16 10.34
N LYS A 47 23.18 -1.17 11.17
CA LYS A 47 21.79 -0.87 11.53
C LYS A 47 21.07 -0.54 10.23
N ARG A 48 20.28 -1.48 9.70
CA ARG A 48 19.46 -1.24 8.51
C ARG A 48 18.39 -0.23 8.91
N ILE A 49 18.41 0.95 8.28
CA ILE A 49 17.37 1.95 8.49
C ILE A 49 16.03 1.29 8.15
N GLY A 50 15.12 1.26 9.11
CA GLY A 50 13.81 0.63 8.95
C GLY A 50 12.96 1.36 7.92
N THR A 51 12.00 0.66 7.32
CA THR A 51 11.09 1.23 6.31
C THR A 51 10.29 2.42 6.85
N ILE A 52 10.01 2.44 8.15
CA ILE A 52 9.30 3.54 8.83
C ILE A 52 10.17 4.80 8.84
N SER A 53 11.41 4.71 9.32
CA SER A 53 12.34 5.84 9.34
C SER A 53 12.67 6.33 7.94
N LYS A 54 12.80 5.44 6.94
CA LYS A 54 12.94 5.84 5.53
C LYS A 54 11.72 6.63 5.03
N SER A 55 10.50 6.16 5.32
CA SER A 55 9.28 6.85 4.89
C SER A 55 9.11 8.20 5.58
N GLN A 56 9.54 8.32 6.83
CA GLN A 56 9.55 9.59 7.54
C GLN A 56 10.50 10.60 6.90
N LYS A 57 11.74 10.20 6.64
CA LYS A 57 12.71 11.05 5.93
C LYS A 57 12.21 11.48 4.57
N LEU A 58 11.58 10.57 3.83
CA LEU A 58 10.97 10.87 2.54
C LEU A 58 9.89 11.96 2.67
N VAL A 59 9.00 11.86 3.65
CA VAL A 59 7.97 12.87 3.91
C VAL A 59 8.57 14.21 4.29
N GLU A 60 9.58 14.23 5.17
CA GLU A 60 10.30 15.44 5.57
C GLU A 60 10.94 16.13 4.35
N CYS A 61 11.69 15.38 3.52
CA CYS A 61 12.28 15.91 2.30
C CYS A 61 11.25 16.49 1.33
N ILE A 62 10.13 15.79 1.10
CA ILE A 62 9.12 16.26 0.14
C ILE A 62 8.43 17.53 0.64
N LYS A 63 8.23 17.67 1.96
CA LYS A 63 7.54 18.83 2.54
C LYS A 63 8.30 20.14 2.36
N GLU A 64 9.62 20.09 2.46
CA GLU A 64 10.50 21.26 2.38
C GLU A 64 10.64 21.83 0.96
N LEU A 65 10.28 21.07 -0.08
CA LEU A 65 10.44 21.46 -1.48
C LEU A 65 9.39 22.50 -1.90
N SER A 66 9.61 23.17 -3.04
CA SER A 66 8.52 23.93 -3.64
C SER A 66 7.46 22.99 -4.24
N ASN A 67 6.34 23.57 -4.72
CA ASN A 67 5.29 22.82 -5.40
C ASN A 67 5.59 22.58 -6.89
N VAL A 68 6.78 22.93 -7.38
CA VAL A 68 7.19 22.72 -8.76
C VAL A 68 7.40 21.22 -9.01
N LYS A 69 6.83 20.74 -10.13
CA LYS A 69 6.84 19.32 -10.49
C LYS A 69 8.27 18.78 -10.62
N GLU A 70 9.18 19.51 -11.28
CA GLU A 70 10.55 19.04 -11.49
C GLU A 70 11.32 18.87 -10.18
N GLU A 71 11.18 19.81 -9.24
CA GLU A 71 11.88 19.72 -7.95
C GLU A 71 11.43 18.50 -7.15
N VAL A 72 10.12 18.28 -7.05
CA VAL A 72 9.56 17.14 -6.32
C VAL A 72 9.96 15.84 -6.99
N TYR A 73 9.86 15.75 -8.33
CA TYR A 73 10.19 14.53 -9.06
C TYR A 73 11.69 14.24 -9.02
N GLY A 74 12.54 15.28 -9.11
CA GLY A 74 13.99 15.15 -8.98
C GLY A 74 14.42 14.71 -7.58
N ALA A 75 13.79 15.25 -6.53
CA ALA A 75 14.03 14.80 -5.16
C ALA A 75 13.60 13.34 -4.95
N LEU A 76 12.46 12.94 -5.50
CA LEU A 76 11.98 11.56 -5.44
C LEU A 76 12.87 10.60 -6.25
N ASP A 77 13.35 11.01 -7.42
CA ASP A 77 14.26 10.24 -8.26
C ASP A 77 15.63 10.07 -7.59
N SER A 78 16.17 11.13 -6.99
CA SER A 78 17.42 11.06 -6.23
C SER A 78 17.31 10.17 -4.98
N PHE A 79 16.13 10.14 -4.34
CA PHE A 79 15.84 9.23 -3.24
C PHE A 79 15.85 7.75 -3.69
N ILE A 80 15.37 7.46 -4.91
CA ILE A 80 15.36 6.10 -5.46
C ILE A 80 16.72 5.67 -6.02
N ALA A 81 17.55 6.60 -6.50
CA ALA A 81 18.78 6.30 -7.24
C ALA A 81 19.74 5.29 -6.57
N TRP A 82 19.65 5.16 -5.24
CA TRP A 82 20.49 4.26 -4.44
C TRP A 82 19.79 2.97 -3.98
N GLU A 83 18.53 2.74 -4.34
CA GLU A 83 17.76 1.55 -3.98
C GLU A 83 17.78 0.54 -5.15
N LEU A 84 18.01 -0.74 -4.83
CA LEU A 84 18.05 -1.83 -5.82
C LEU A 84 16.65 -2.14 -6.40
N GLU A 85 15.60 -1.89 -5.62
CA GLU A 85 14.20 -2.11 -5.97
C GLU A 85 13.39 -0.84 -5.71
N PHE A 86 12.34 -0.62 -6.49
CA PHE A 86 11.44 0.52 -6.26
C PHE A 86 10.83 0.42 -4.86
N PRO A 87 10.99 1.44 -3.98
CA PRO A 87 10.64 1.33 -2.57
C PRO A 87 9.12 1.51 -2.32
N LEU A 88 8.28 0.66 -2.94
CA LEU A 88 6.81 0.71 -2.88
C LEU A 88 6.28 0.76 -1.43
N ILE A 89 6.87 -0.05 -0.54
CA ILE A 89 6.43 -0.11 0.87
C ILE A 89 6.74 1.21 1.59
N VAL A 90 7.89 1.82 1.30
CA VAL A 90 8.31 3.10 1.89
C VAL A 90 7.40 4.22 1.39
N VAL A 91 7.15 4.27 0.08
CA VAL A 91 6.24 5.24 -0.54
C VAL A 91 4.81 5.07 -0.02
N LYS A 92 4.30 3.83 0.08
CA LYS A 92 2.97 3.55 0.65
C LYS A 92 2.85 4.03 2.10
N LYS A 93 3.89 3.84 2.93
CA LYS A 93 3.92 4.35 4.31
C LYS A 93 3.97 5.88 4.34
N ALA A 94 4.77 6.49 3.46
CA ALA A 94 4.84 7.94 3.32
C ALA A 94 3.50 8.55 2.90
N LEU A 95 2.82 7.96 1.90
CA LEU A 95 1.48 8.37 1.47
C LEU A 95 0.46 8.31 2.61
N LYS A 96 0.49 7.23 3.40
CA LYS A 96 -0.39 7.10 4.57
C LYS A 96 -0.13 8.17 5.63
N ARG A 97 1.13 8.56 5.81
CA ARG A 97 1.49 9.67 6.71
C ARG A 97 1.03 11.03 6.17
N LEU A 98 1.24 11.29 4.88
CA LEU A 98 0.75 12.50 4.22
C LEU A 98 -0.78 12.60 4.27
N GLU A 99 -1.49 11.46 4.18
CA GLU A 99 -2.94 11.38 4.34
C GLU A 99 -3.38 11.76 5.75
N THR A 100 -2.69 11.29 6.79
CA THR A 100 -2.97 11.71 8.18
C THR A 100 -2.71 13.19 8.42
N GLU A 101 -1.74 13.77 7.72
CA GLU A 101 -1.37 15.18 7.81
C GLU A 101 -2.20 16.06 6.84
N LYS A 102 -3.07 15.46 6.01
CA LYS A 102 -3.92 16.12 5.00
C LYS A 102 -3.16 16.92 3.93
N GLU A 103 -1.95 16.47 3.59
CA GLU A 103 -1.11 17.10 2.56
C GLU A 103 -1.52 16.59 1.15
N TRP A 104 -2.75 16.91 0.72
CA TRP A 104 -3.37 16.36 -0.50
C TRP A 104 -2.55 16.64 -1.76
N LYS A 105 -2.00 17.85 -1.90
CA LYS A 105 -1.13 18.24 -3.03
C LYS A 105 0.10 17.34 -3.15
N ARG A 106 0.75 17.03 -2.02
CA ARG A 106 1.92 16.14 -1.99
C ARG A 106 1.54 14.71 -2.32
N ILE A 107 0.40 14.23 -1.83
CA ILE A 107 -0.12 12.90 -2.17
C ILE A 107 -0.32 12.78 -3.70
N ILE A 108 -0.92 13.79 -4.33
CA ILE A 108 -1.12 13.82 -5.78
C ILE A 108 0.22 13.76 -6.52
N GLN A 109 1.19 14.59 -6.12
CA GLN A 109 2.52 14.62 -6.75
C GLN A 109 3.25 13.27 -6.64
N VAL A 110 3.27 12.67 -5.44
CA VAL A 110 3.95 11.39 -5.19
C VAL A 110 3.28 10.25 -5.96
N ILE A 111 1.94 10.20 -6.00
CA ILE A 111 1.25 9.13 -6.76
C ILE A 111 1.46 9.31 -8.27
N LYS A 112 1.34 10.54 -8.79
CA LYS A 112 1.59 10.81 -10.22
C LYS A 112 3.03 10.50 -10.61
N TRP A 113 4.00 10.80 -9.76
CA TRP A 113 5.40 10.40 -9.96
C TRP A 113 5.52 8.88 -9.99
N MET A 114 4.94 8.18 -9.01
CA MET A 114 4.96 6.71 -8.94
C MET A 114 4.36 6.07 -10.21
N PHE A 115 3.26 6.63 -10.72
CA PHE A 115 2.63 6.19 -11.97
C PHE A 115 3.49 6.47 -13.20
N SER A 116 4.23 7.59 -13.23
CA SER A 116 5.15 7.92 -14.33
C SER A 116 6.31 6.93 -14.47
N LYS A 117 6.70 6.29 -13.36
CA LYS A 117 7.70 5.20 -13.35
C LYS A 117 7.10 3.84 -13.69
N GLY A 118 5.80 3.78 -13.99
CA GLY A 118 5.08 2.53 -14.23
C GLY A 118 4.85 1.69 -12.97
N GLN A 119 5.08 2.25 -11.78
CA GLN A 119 5.04 1.53 -10.52
C GLN A 119 3.73 1.81 -9.77
N GLY A 120 3.35 0.89 -8.88
CA GLY A 120 2.28 1.12 -7.90
C GLY A 120 0.89 1.42 -8.47
N LYS A 121 0.61 1.11 -9.74
CA LYS A 121 -0.73 1.23 -10.35
C LYS A 121 -1.65 0.14 -9.82
N THR A 122 -2.27 0.40 -8.67
CA THR A 122 -3.22 -0.52 -8.02
C THR A 122 -4.55 0.19 -7.78
N MET A 123 -5.64 -0.55 -7.60
CA MET A 123 -6.94 0.02 -7.23
C MET A 123 -6.85 0.89 -5.95
N GLY A 124 -6.02 0.49 -4.99
CA GLY A 124 -5.77 1.30 -3.79
C GLY A 124 -5.13 2.65 -4.13
N SER A 125 -4.11 2.66 -4.99
CA SER A 125 -3.43 3.88 -5.43
C SER A 125 -4.35 4.81 -6.21
N TYR A 126 -5.19 4.25 -7.09
CA TYR A 126 -6.20 5.00 -7.83
C TYR A 126 -7.24 5.62 -6.89
N TYR A 127 -7.75 4.85 -5.92
CA TYR A 127 -8.68 5.36 -4.93
C TYR A 127 -8.07 6.49 -4.08
N THR A 128 -6.82 6.34 -3.63
CA THR A 128 -6.13 7.39 -2.88
C THR A 128 -5.89 8.66 -3.71
N LEU A 129 -5.58 8.51 -5.00
CA LEU A 129 -5.42 9.65 -5.90
C LEU A 129 -6.76 10.37 -6.13
N LEU A 130 -7.83 9.62 -6.38
CA LEU A 130 -9.18 10.15 -6.54
C LEU A 130 -9.62 10.93 -5.29
N ASN A 131 -9.38 10.35 -4.11
CA ASN A 131 -9.65 11.01 -2.83
C ASN A 131 -8.84 12.32 -2.70
N ALA A 132 -7.53 12.27 -2.93
CA ALA A 132 -6.67 13.45 -2.79
C ALA A 132 -7.02 14.57 -3.78
N LEU A 133 -7.34 14.23 -5.04
CA LEU A 133 -7.78 15.21 -6.04
C LEU A 133 -9.11 15.87 -5.64
N ALA A 134 -10.04 15.10 -5.10
CA ALA A 134 -11.32 15.63 -4.63
C ALA A 134 -11.16 16.59 -3.44
N GLU A 135 -10.32 16.24 -2.47
CA GLU A 135 -10.02 17.07 -1.30
C GLU A 135 -9.20 18.32 -1.65
N ASP A 136 -8.33 18.25 -2.67
CA ASP A 136 -7.61 19.41 -3.22
C ASP A 136 -8.49 20.28 -4.14
N GLY A 137 -9.72 19.84 -4.44
CA GLY A 137 -10.70 20.59 -5.24
C GLY A 137 -10.52 20.51 -6.76
N ARG A 138 -9.65 19.62 -7.26
CA ARG A 138 -9.33 19.45 -8.69
C ARG A 138 -10.32 18.52 -9.38
N LEU A 139 -11.57 18.97 -9.52
CA LEU A 139 -12.68 18.15 -10.02
C LEU A 139 -12.48 17.67 -11.47
N GLU A 140 -11.93 18.49 -12.35
CA GLU A 140 -11.67 18.12 -13.75
C GLU A 140 -10.79 16.86 -13.83
N GLU A 141 -9.72 16.82 -13.03
CA GLU A 141 -8.83 15.66 -12.97
C GLU A 141 -9.45 14.45 -12.27
N VAL A 142 -10.39 14.66 -11.34
CA VAL A 142 -11.19 13.58 -10.75
C VAL A 142 -12.02 12.91 -11.85
N GLU A 143 -12.67 13.69 -12.71
CA GLU A 143 -13.51 13.19 -13.79
C GLU A 143 -12.68 12.47 -14.87
N GLU A 144 -11.55 13.05 -15.29
CA GLU A 144 -10.62 12.39 -16.21
C GLU A 144 -10.14 11.05 -15.66
N LEU A 145 -9.75 11.02 -14.37
CA LEU A 145 -9.29 9.82 -13.71
C LEU A 145 -10.41 8.78 -13.58
N TRP A 146 -11.63 9.22 -13.25
CA TRP A 146 -12.81 8.36 -13.17
C TRP A 146 -13.11 7.72 -14.52
N MET A 147 -13.18 8.49 -15.60
CA MET A 147 -13.46 7.98 -16.94
C MET A 147 -12.41 6.97 -17.39
N LYS A 148 -11.14 7.23 -17.10
CA LYS A 148 -10.05 6.29 -17.37
C LYS A 148 -10.23 4.98 -16.60
N ILE A 149 -10.44 5.06 -15.29
CA ILE A 149 -10.61 3.88 -14.44
C ILE A 149 -11.86 3.09 -14.84
N PHE A 150 -12.94 3.78 -15.17
CA PHE A 150 -14.23 3.21 -15.56
C PHE A 150 -14.15 2.47 -16.88
N SER A 151 -13.60 3.10 -17.92
CA SER A 151 -13.39 2.46 -19.23
C SER A 151 -12.43 1.27 -19.19
N GLU A 152 -11.38 1.32 -18.36
CA GLU A 152 -10.42 0.21 -18.23
C GLU A 152 -10.99 -0.98 -17.43
N ASN A 153 -12.00 -0.79 -16.57
CA ASN A 153 -12.40 -1.79 -15.56
C ASN A 153 -13.92 -1.98 -15.39
N LEU A 154 -14.73 -1.68 -16.41
CA LEU A 154 -16.21 -1.65 -16.41
C LEU A 154 -16.89 -2.61 -15.40
N GLU A 155 -16.71 -3.93 -15.53
CA GLU A 155 -17.38 -4.92 -14.66
C GLU A 155 -16.66 -5.20 -13.33
N SER A 156 -15.37 -4.90 -13.25
CA SER A 156 -14.52 -5.25 -12.10
C SER A 156 -14.31 -4.10 -11.12
N LEU A 157 -15.02 -2.98 -11.30
CA LEU A 157 -14.84 -1.81 -10.45
C LEU A 157 -15.36 -2.04 -9.03
N PRO A 158 -14.49 -1.85 -8.01
CA PRO A 158 -14.93 -1.97 -6.63
C PRO A 158 -16.01 -0.93 -6.28
N ARG A 159 -17.06 -1.36 -5.57
CA ARG A 159 -18.17 -0.50 -5.10
C ARG A 159 -17.73 0.81 -4.44
N VAL A 160 -16.58 0.80 -3.76
CA VAL A 160 -16.04 1.99 -3.06
C VAL A 160 -15.79 3.18 -3.99
N PHE A 161 -15.51 2.95 -5.28
CA PHE A 161 -15.30 4.04 -6.23
C PHE A 161 -16.61 4.77 -6.57
N PHE A 162 -17.70 4.03 -6.84
CA PHE A 162 -19.03 4.61 -7.05
C PHE A 162 -19.48 5.42 -5.83
N VAL A 163 -19.31 4.87 -4.63
CA VAL A 163 -19.60 5.58 -3.37
C VAL A 163 -18.82 6.90 -3.30
N LYS A 164 -17.53 6.88 -3.65
CA LYS A 164 -16.69 8.07 -3.62
C LYS A 164 -17.15 9.11 -4.65
N MET A 165 -17.38 8.73 -5.90
CA MET A 165 -17.84 9.65 -6.96
C MET A 165 -19.19 10.28 -6.64
N ILE A 166 -20.16 9.48 -6.19
CA ILE A 166 -21.48 9.97 -5.75
C ILE A 166 -21.32 10.96 -4.59
N SER A 167 -20.45 10.66 -3.62
CA SER A 167 -20.17 11.58 -2.51
C SER A 167 -19.53 12.89 -2.96
N ILE A 168 -18.64 12.87 -3.96
CA ILE A 168 -18.00 14.07 -4.50
C ILE A 168 -19.06 14.96 -5.15
N TYR A 169 -19.87 14.40 -6.06
CA TYR A 169 -20.91 15.15 -6.75
C TYR A 169 -22.02 15.65 -5.80
N TYR A 170 -22.38 14.86 -4.80
CA TYR A 170 -23.30 15.27 -3.75
C TYR A 170 -22.80 16.52 -3.01
N ASN A 171 -21.53 16.51 -2.57
CA ASN A 171 -20.93 17.63 -1.84
C ASN A 171 -20.75 18.89 -2.70
N LYS A 172 -20.62 18.72 -4.02
CA LYS A 172 -20.47 19.82 -4.99
C LYS A 172 -21.80 20.31 -5.56
N GLY A 173 -22.93 19.69 -5.21
CA GLY A 173 -24.26 20.03 -5.74
C GLY A 173 -24.47 19.63 -7.21
N MET A 174 -23.61 18.78 -7.76
CA MET A 174 -23.67 18.33 -9.16
C MET A 174 -24.63 17.14 -9.29
N HIS A 175 -25.92 17.40 -9.11
CA HIS A 175 -26.95 16.36 -9.00
C HIS A 175 -27.14 15.53 -10.28
N GLU A 176 -26.96 16.12 -11.47
CA GLU A 176 -27.09 15.40 -12.74
C GLU A 176 -26.03 14.30 -12.87
N LYS A 177 -24.74 14.64 -12.73
CA LYS A 177 -23.64 13.66 -12.74
C LYS A 177 -23.74 12.63 -11.63
N MET A 178 -24.30 13.02 -10.47
CA MET A 178 -24.58 12.09 -9.38
C MET A 178 -25.61 11.02 -9.80
N PHE A 179 -26.64 11.39 -10.56
CA PHE A 179 -27.63 10.46 -11.07
C PHE A 179 -27.07 9.58 -12.19
N GLU A 180 -26.20 10.10 -13.06
CA GLU A 180 -25.49 9.32 -14.08
C GLU A 180 -24.68 8.19 -13.44
N VAL A 181 -23.81 8.51 -12.48
CA VAL A 181 -23.01 7.48 -11.78
C VAL A 181 -23.88 6.48 -11.03
N PHE A 182 -25.03 6.91 -10.51
CA PHE A 182 -25.97 5.99 -9.87
C PHE A 182 -26.65 5.06 -10.89
N ALA A 183 -27.02 5.56 -12.06
CA ALA A 183 -27.57 4.74 -13.14
C ALA A 183 -26.55 3.69 -13.62
N ASP A 184 -25.30 4.10 -13.86
CA ASP A 184 -24.20 3.19 -14.21
C ASP A 184 -24.00 2.11 -13.15
N MET A 185 -24.06 2.50 -11.87
CA MET A 185 -23.95 1.58 -10.75
C MET A 185 -25.07 0.53 -10.75
N GLU A 186 -26.30 0.94 -11.07
CA GLU A 186 -27.45 0.03 -11.18
C GLU A 186 -27.37 -0.88 -12.41
N GLU A 187 -26.92 -0.34 -13.56
CA GLU A 187 -26.75 -1.08 -14.82
C GLU A 187 -25.70 -2.18 -14.67
N LEU A 188 -24.59 -1.90 -13.98
CA LEU A 188 -23.55 -2.87 -13.65
C LEU A 188 -23.97 -3.84 -12.53
N GLY A 189 -25.20 -3.77 -12.01
CA GLY A 189 -25.71 -4.63 -10.96
C GLY A 189 -25.05 -4.42 -9.60
N VAL A 190 -24.34 -3.31 -9.40
CA VAL A 190 -23.66 -3.00 -8.14
C VAL A 190 -24.68 -2.41 -7.16
N ARG A 191 -24.96 -3.14 -6.07
CA ARG A 191 -25.94 -2.66 -5.08
C ARG A 191 -25.46 -1.39 -4.36
N PRO A 192 -26.27 -0.31 -4.31
CA PRO A 192 -25.94 0.91 -3.59
C PRO A 192 -25.86 0.67 -2.09
N ASP A 193 -24.96 1.42 -1.45
CA ASP A 193 -24.83 1.44 0.01
C ASP A 193 -25.91 2.33 0.65
N VAL A 194 -26.17 2.14 1.95
CA VAL A 194 -27.13 2.94 2.71
C VAL A 194 -26.79 4.43 2.63
N SER A 195 -25.50 4.75 2.62
CA SER A 195 -24.99 6.12 2.44
C SER A 195 -25.42 6.75 1.12
N ILE A 196 -25.31 6.00 0.01
CA ILE A 196 -25.74 6.43 -1.33
C ILE A 196 -27.25 6.66 -1.37
N VAL A 197 -28.03 5.69 -0.89
CA VAL A 197 -29.50 5.77 -0.88
C VAL A 197 -29.97 7.00 -0.10
N ARG A 198 -29.33 7.30 1.04
CA ARG A 198 -29.61 8.51 1.80
C ARG A 198 -29.27 9.78 1.00
N MET A 199 -28.06 9.88 0.45
CA MET A 199 -27.65 11.06 -0.32
C MET A 199 -28.57 11.33 -1.53
N LEU A 200 -28.96 10.28 -2.28
CA LEU A 200 -29.92 10.38 -3.37
C LEU A 200 -31.30 10.80 -2.87
N GLY A 201 -31.76 10.23 -1.76
CA GLY A 201 -33.02 10.61 -1.13
C GLY A 201 -33.06 12.09 -0.76
N ASP A 202 -31.98 12.58 -0.13
CA ASP A 202 -31.83 13.98 0.26
C ASP A 202 -31.90 14.91 -0.97
N VAL A 203 -31.27 14.52 -2.10
CA VAL A 203 -31.33 15.28 -3.37
C VAL A 203 -32.71 15.23 -4.00
N PHE A 204 -33.37 14.07 -4.07
CA PHE A 204 -34.71 13.95 -4.65
C PHE A 204 -35.73 14.80 -3.89
N GLN A 205 -35.65 14.83 -2.57
CA GLN A 205 -36.50 15.70 -1.75
C GLN A 205 -36.24 17.18 -2.03
N LYS A 206 -34.97 17.60 -2.09
CA LYS A 206 -34.59 18.99 -2.41
C LYS A 206 -35.10 19.43 -3.79
N LEU A 207 -35.10 18.52 -4.76
CA LEU A 207 -35.58 18.78 -6.12
C LEU A 207 -37.09 18.56 -6.31
N GLY A 208 -37.83 18.21 -5.24
CA GLY A 208 -39.28 17.96 -5.31
C GLY A 208 -39.68 16.68 -6.07
N MET A 209 -38.73 15.79 -6.37
CA MET A 209 -38.97 14.56 -7.12
C MET A 209 -39.44 13.41 -6.21
N LEU A 210 -40.61 13.56 -5.59
CA LEU A 210 -41.15 12.61 -4.61
C LEU A 210 -41.41 11.22 -5.21
N ASP A 211 -41.86 11.13 -6.46
CA ASP A 211 -42.08 9.84 -7.13
C ASP A 211 -40.80 8.99 -7.21
N LYS A 212 -39.66 9.64 -7.52
CA LYS A 212 -38.35 8.97 -7.59
C LYS A 212 -37.86 8.60 -6.21
N TYR A 213 -38.10 9.46 -5.21
CA TYR A 213 -37.77 9.20 -3.81
C TYR A 213 -38.48 7.94 -3.29
N ASP A 214 -39.78 7.81 -3.53
CA ASP A 214 -40.56 6.66 -3.09
C ASP A 214 -40.12 5.38 -3.80
N LYS A 215 -39.88 5.46 -5.12
CA LYS A 215 -39.28 4.34 -5.88
C LYS A 215 -37.93 3.91 -5.31
N LEU A 216 -37.06 4.85 -4.98
CA LEU A 216 -35.75 4.58 -4.40
C LEU A 216 -35.88 3.86 -3.05
N LYS A 217 -36.75 4.37 -2.16
CA LYS A 217 -36.99 3.76 -0.84
C LYS A 217 -37.59 2.36 -0.92
N ASN A 218 -38.52 2.15 -1.87
CA ASN A 218 -39.14 0.85 -2.09
C ASN A 218 -38.15 -0.17 -2.66
N LYS A 219 -37.26 0.26 -3.56
CA LYS A 219 -36.20 -0.59 -4.15
C LYS A 219 -35.10 -0.93 -3.14
N TYR A 220 -34.72 0.03 -2.30
CA TYR A 220 -33.66 -0.11 -1.30
C TYR A 220 -34.15 0.23 0.11
N PRO A 221 -34.99 -0.65 0.71
CA PRO A 221 -35.43 -0.44 2.08
C PRO A 221 -34.23 -0.50 3.04
N PRO A 222 -34.24 0.30 4.12
CA PRO A 222 -33.17 0.25 5.12
C PRO A 222 -33.10 -1.14 5.74
N PRO A 223 -31.89 -1.60 6.11
CA PRO A 223 -31.73 -2.89 6.77
C PRO A 223 -32.50 -2.88 8.09
N THR A 224 -33.36 -3.87 8.29
CA THR A 224 -34.19 -3.98 9.51
C THR A 224 -33.40 -4.47 10.71
N TRP A 225 -32.30 -5.18 10.46
CA TRP A 225 -31.45 -5.80 11.48
C TRP A 225 -29.98 -5.48 11.24
N GLU A 226 -29.24 -5.21 12.31
CA GLU A 226 -27.79 -5.07 12.34
C GLU A 226 -27.20 -6.12 13.29
N TYR A 227 -26.03 -6.67 12.93
CA TYR A 227 -25.29 -7.53 13.85
C TYR A 227 -24.23 -6.72 14.58
N ARG A 228 -24.25 -6.75 15.91
CA ARG A 228 -23.22 -6.12 16.75
C ARG A 228 -22.56 -7.14 17.66
N TYR A 229 -21.30 -6.89 17.98
CA TYR A 229 -20.59 -7.68 18.99
C TYR A 229 -20.77 -7.01 20.35
N ILE A 230 -21.52 -7.65 21.23
CA ILE A 230 -21.71 -7.21 22.62
C ILE A 230 -21.05 -8.26 23.52
N LYS A 231 -20.06 -7.83 24.30
CA LYS A 231 -19.28 -8.71 25.18
C LYS A 231 -18.72 -9.95 24.46
N GLY A 232 -18.20 -9.75 23.24
CA GLY A 232 -17.65 -10.83 22.40
C GLY A 232 -18.69 -11.74 21.71
N LYS A 233 -19.98 -11.58 21.97
CA LYS A 233 -21.06 -12.34 21.32
C LYS A 233 -21.70 -11.54 20.18
N ARG A 234 -21.92 -12.17 19.04
CA ARG A 234 -22.63 -11.56 17.89
C ARG A 234 -24.13 -11.58 18.14
N VAL A 235 -24.73 -10.42 18.36
CA VAL A 235 -26.16 -10.22 18.64
C VAL A 235 -26.82 -9.54 17.44
N ARG A 236 -28.02 -9.99 17.05
CA ARG A 236 -28.85 -9.35 16.03
C ARG A 236 -29.77 -8.33 16.68
N ILE A 237 -29.64 -7.06 16.33
CA ILE A 237 -30.37 -5.93 16.92
C ILE A 237 -31.22 -5.28 15.82
N ARG A 238 -32.41 -4.78 16.15
CA ARG A 238 -33.22 -4.00 15.19
C ARG A 238 -32.66 -2.58 15.05
N VAL A 239 -32.51 -2.11 13.81
CA VAL A 239 -31.87 -0.81 13.52
C VAL A 239 -32.65 0.38 14.09
N ASN A 240 -33.99 0.32 14.10
CA ASN A 240 -34.85 1.42 14.57
C ASN A 240 -34.73 1.73 16.08
N GLN A 241 -34.19 0.84 16.90
CA GLN A 241 -34.04 1.09 18.35
C GLN A 241 -32.87 2.02 18.69
N LEU A 242 -32.00 2.34 17.72
CA LEU A 242 -30.78 3.14 17.94
C LEU A 242 -30.93 4.63 17.64
N GLN A 243 -31.93 5.02 16.83
CA GLN A 243 -32.19 6.43 16.56
C GLN A 243 -32.98 7.10 17.71
N GLY A 244 -33.85 6.36 18.42
CA GLY A 244 -34.59 6.87 19.58
C GLY A 244 -33.70 7.16 20.79
N SER A 245 -32.72 6.29 21.10
CA SER A 245 -31.85 6.46 22.26
C SER A 245 -30.89 7.66 22.14
N ASN A 246 -30.57 8.08 20.91
CA ASN A 246 -29.66 9.20 20.67
C ASN A 246 -30.36 10.56 20.67
N VAL A 247 -31.70 10.57 20.51
CA VAL A 247 -32.53 11.77 20.66
C VAL A 247 -32.90 11.98 22.13
N GLU A 248 -33.26 10.91 22.85
CA GLU A 248 -33.51 10.98 24.31
C GLU A 248 -32.26 11.41 25.08
N ALA A 249 -31.06 10.94 24.71
CA ALA A 249 -29.82 11.37 25.36
C ALA A 249 -29.46 12.85 25.12
N ARG A 250 -29.95 13.46 24.02
CA ARG A 250 -29.74 14.89 23.71
C ARG A 250 -30.77 15.78 24.40
N THR A 251 -32.03 15.33 24.48
CA THR A 251 -33.07 16.06 25.22
C THR A 251 -32.89 15.95 26.73
N SER A 252 -32.25 14.90 27.25
CA SER A 252 -31.84 14.83 28.67
C SER A 252 -30.71 15.80 29.03
N SER A 253 -29.83 16.14 28.10
CA SER A 253 -28.74 17.10 28.34
C SER A 253 -29.14 18.56 28.19
N GLU A 254 -30.14 18.88 27.35
CA GLU A 254 -30.64 20.26 27.17
C GLU A 254 -31.65 20.70 28.23
N ASN A 255 -32.23 19.77 29.02
CA ASN A 255 -33.17 20.09 30.11
C ASN A 255 -32.50 20.13 31.50
N MET A 256 -31.16 20.21 31.54
CA MET A 256 -30.35 20.30 32.78
C MET A 256 -29.43 21.53 32.79
N GLU A 257 -29.70 22.55 31.98
CA GLU A 257 -29.16 23.91 32.09
C GLU A 257 -30.27 24.93 32.35
#